data_AF-A0A7V3CY96-F1
#
_entry.id   AF-A0A7V3CY96-F1
#
_cell.length_a   1.000
_cell.length_b   1.000
_cell.length_c   1.000
_cell.angle_alpha   90.00
_cell.angle_beta   90.00
_cell.angle_gamma   90.00
#
_symmetry.space_group_name_H-M   'P 1'
#
loop_
_entity.id
_entity.type
_entity.pdbx_description
1 polymer ?
#
loop_
_entity_poly.entity_id
_entity_poly.type
_entity_poly.pdbx_seq_one_letter_code
_entity_poly.pdbx_strand_id
1 'polypeptide(L)' 'MISVKVLGTGCKKCQTLEMKVKDLVIKNNIDAVVEKVTDI' A
#
# COMPACT_ATOMS: atom_id res chain seq x y z
N MET A 1 11.44 -6.93 -7.87
CA MET A 1 10.47 -6.97 -6.76
C MET A 1 10.30 -5.55 -6.25
N ILE A 2 9.11 -4.95 -6.38
CA ILE A 2 8.85 -3.56 -5.98
C ILE A 2 8.32 -3.56 -4.55
N SER A 3 8.90 -2.75 -3.66
CA SER A 3 8.42 -2.59 -2.29
C SER A 3 7.75 -1.23 -2.15
N VAL A 4 6.43 -1.22 -1.89
CA VAL A 4 5.63 -0.01 -1.74
C VAL A 4 5.34 0.18 -0.27
N LYS A 5 5.95 1.20 0.35
CA LYS A 5 5.74 1.53 1.76
C LYS A 5 4.71 2.65 1.90
N VAL A 6 3.57 2.35 2.51
CA VAL A 6 2.55 3.35 2.83
C VAL A 6 2.87 3.91 4.22
N LEU A 7 3.51 5.07 4.24
CA LEU A 7 3.82 5.81 5.47
C LEU A 7 2.55 6.52 5.94
N GLY A 8 2.00 6.11 7.08
CA GLY A 8 0.83 6.78 7.64
C GLY A 8 0.44 6.26 9.00
N THR A 9 0.03 7.18 9.88
CA THR A 9 -0.38 6.94 11.29
C THR A 9 -1.68 6.13 11.44
N GLY A 10 -2.11 5.40 10.40
CA GLY A 10 -3.29 4.54 10.45
C GLY A 10 -4.63 5.22 10.14
N CYS A 11 -4.59 6.47 9.67
CA CYS A 11 -5.76 7.25 9.27
C CYS A 11 -6.66 6.53 8.23
N LYS A 12 -7.98 6.79 8.21
CA LYS A 12 -8.91 6.17 7.23
C LYS A 12 -8.46 6.35 5.78
N LYS A 13 -7.94 7.53 5.42
CA LYS A 13 -7.40 7.83 4.08
C LYS A 13 -6.22 6.94 3.71
N CYS A 14 -5.36 6.66 4.70
CA CYS A 14 -4.19 5.80 4.58
C CYS A 14 -4.61 4.36 4.25
N GLN A 15 -5.64 3.84 4.92
CA GLN A 15 -6.21 2.52 4.67
C GLN A 15 -6.85 2.42 3.28
N THR A 16 -7.59 3.45 2.86
CA THR A 16 -8.19 3.50 1.51
C THR A 16 -7.12 3.51 0.41
N LEU A 17 -6.01 4.22 0.62
CA LEU A 17 -4.90 4.23 -0.32
C LEU A 17 -4.25 2.85 -0.44
N GLU A 18 -3.95 2.20 0.68
CA GLU A 18 -3.37 0.85 0.70
C GLU A 18 -4.23 -0.15 -0.07
N MET A 19 -5.55 -0.11 0.15
CA MET A 19 -6.50 -1.00 -0.53
C MET A 19 -6.51 -0.77 -2.04
N LYS A 20 -6.55 0.51 -2.47
CA LYS A 20 -6.47 0.86 -3.90
C LYS A 20 -5.16 0.45 -4.54
N VAL A 21 -4.04 0.59 -3.82
CA VAL A 21 -2.72 0.18 -4.32
C VAL A 21 -2.67 -1.33 -4.49
N LYS A 22 -3.15 -2.12 -3.52
CA LYS A 22 -3.26 -3.59 -3.64
C LYS A 22 -4.12 -4.00 -4.83
N ASP A 23 -5.27 -3.37 -5.03
CA ASP A 23 -6.14 -3.65 -6.18
C ASP A 23 -5.44 -3.31 -7.51
N LEU A 24 -4.71 -2.20 -7.58
CA LEU A 24 -3.94 -1.80 -8.77
C LEU A 24 -2.81 -2.78 -9.07
N VAL A 25 -2.10 -3.23 -8.04
CA VAL A 25 -0.99 -4.18 -8.16
C VAL A 25 -1.49 -5.50 -8.74
N ILE A 26 -2.59 -6.04 -8.22
CA ILE A 26 -3.24 -7.25 -8.74
C ILE A 26 -3.74 -7.03 -10.17
N LYS A 27 -4.45 -5.93 -10.41
CA LYS A 27 -5.07 -5.62 -11.71
C LYS A 27 -4.03 -5.47 -12.84
N ASN A 28 -2.85 -4.94 -12.53
CA ASN A 28 -1.78 -4.73 -13.50
C ASN A 28 -0.76 -5.89 -13.53
N ASN A 29 -0.99 -6.99 -12.80
CA ASN A 29 -0.01 -8.08 -12.62
C ASN A 29 1.37 -7.55 -12.22
N ILE A 30 1.41 -6.54 -11.37
CA ILE A 30 2.65 -5.99 -10.84
C ILE A 30 3.04 -6.84 -9.64
N ASP A 31 4.28 -7.33 -9.62
CA ASP A 31 4.80 -8.04 -8.45
C ASP A 31 5.36 -7.04 -7.44
N ALA A 32 4.46 -6.52 -6.59
CA ALA A 32 4.77 -5.52 -5.57
C ALA A 32 4.27 -5.91 -4.17
N VAL A 33 5.13 -5.71 -3.18
CA VAL A 33 4.83 -5.92 -1.75
C VAL A 33 4.41 -4.60 -1.13
N VAL A 34 3.15 -4.49 -0.71
CA VAL A 34 2.59 -3.30 -0.07
C VAL A 34 2.69 -3.45 1.45
N GLU A 35 3.52 -2.62 2.07
CA GLU A 35 3.80 -2.66 3.51
C GLU A 35 3.39 -1.33 4.15
N LYS A 36 2.60 -1.39 5.22
CA LYS A 36 2.16 -0.20 5.93
C LYS A 36 3.12 0.08 7.07
N VAL A 37 3.78 1.24 7.03
CA VAL A 37 4.68 1.68 8.09
C VAL A 37 3.93 2.68 8.96
N THR A 38 3.68 2.28 10.20
CA THR A 38 3.00 3.10 11.22
C THR A 38 3.95 3.77 12.20
N ASP A 39 5.22 3.36 12.25
CA ASP A 39 6.25 4.01 13.06
C ASP A 39 6.75 5.27 12.35
N ILE A 40 6.27 6.44 12.81
CA ILE A 40 6.89 7.74 12.59
C ILE A 40 6.91 8.51 13.91
#